data_AF-A0A1M5T5Y7-F1
#
_entry.id   AF-A0A1M5T5Y7-F1
#
_cell.length_a   1.000
_cell.length_b   1.000
_cell.length_c   1.000
_cell.angle_alpha   90.00
_cell.angle_beta   90.00
_cell.angle_gamma   90.00
#
_symmetry.space_group_name_H-M   'P 1'
#
loop_
_entity.id
_entity.type
_entity.pdbx_description
1 polymer ?
#
loop_
_entity_poly.entity_id
_entity_poly.type
_entity_poly.pdbx_seq_one_letter_code
_entity_poly.pdbx_strand_id
1 'polypeptide(L)'
;MNKVEFSLSVINYANIIVEKCNGSECRLCMKECVMMNDFGNCPKDFMKKLANNSEMDPLLAYSCNQCGLCKVVCPNNLPMEKVFMDSRKDFVKANKGQSPIKNHKPVKIHQWLSFSKFFTTKTKSGKK
;
A
#
# COMPACT_ATOMS: atom_id res chain seq x y z
N MET A 1 -3.23 11.04 12.01
CA MET A 1 -3.29 11.13 10.53
C MET A 1 -4.66 11.65 10.18
N ASN A 2 -4.80 12.37 9.06
CA ASN A 2 -6.12 12.74 8.56
C ASN A 2 -6.89 11.46 8.21
N LYS A 3 -8.21 11.48 8.37
CA LYS A 3 -9.08 10.41 7.91
C LYS A 3 -8.87 10.23 6.40
N VAL A 4 -8.59 9.01 5.97
CA VAL A 4 -8.37 8.67 4.56
C VAL A 4 -9.69 8.16 4.01
N GLU A 5 -10.14 8.76 2.91
CA GLU A 5 -11.27 8.25 2.16
C GLU A 5 -10.73 7.30 1.09
N PHE A 6 -10.93 6.00 1.30
CA PHE A 6 -10.51 4.98 0.35
C PHE A 6 -11.45 4.94 -0.85
N SER A 7 -10.86 4.72 -2.03
CA SER A 7 -11.58 4.58 -3.28
C SER A 7 -12.49 3.34 -3.28
N LEU A 8 -13.57 3.41 -4.06
CA LEU A 8 -14.52 2.29 -4.21
C LEU A 8 -13.82 1.00 -4.67
N SER A 9 -12.78 1.10 -5.50
CA SER A 9 -12.00 -0.06 -5.93
C SER A 9 -11.28 -0.73 -4.76
N VAL A 10 -10.64 0.05 -3.87
CA VAL A 10 -9.96 -0.46 -2.67
C VAL A 10 -10.95 -1.19 -1.75
N ILE A 11 -12.10 -0.58 -1.48
CA ILE A 11 -13.14 -1.19 -0.64
C ILE A 11 -13.67 -2.48 -1.29
N ASN A 12 -13.92 -2.49 -2.60
CA ASN A 12 -14.36 -3.68 -3.31
C ASN A 12 -13.31 -4.81 -3.26
N TYR A 13 -12.03 -4.50 -3.44
CA TYR A 13 -10.97 -5.51 -3.31
C TYR A 13 -10.90 -6.08 -1.89
N ALA A 14 -11.02 -5.23 -0.86
CA ALA A 14 -11.05 -5.68 0.53
C ALA A 14 -12.23 -6.64 0.78
N ASN A 15 -13.43 -6.31 0.32
CA ASN A 15 -14.61 -7.17 0.43
C ASN A 15 -14.41 -8.51 -0.27
N ILE A 16 -13.91 -8.51 -1.52
CA ILE A 16 -13.58 -9.73 -2.26
C ILE A 16 -12.60 -10.62 -1.47
N ILE A 17 -11.57 -10.03 -0.86
CA ILE A 17 -10.59 -10.78 -0.05
C ILE A 17 -11.25 -11.36 1.20
N VAL A 18 -12.07 -10.58 1.92
CA VAL A 18 -12.75 -11.03 3.14
C VAL A 18 -13.71 -12.18 2.86
N GLU A 19 -14.46 -12.09 1.77
CA GLU A 19 -15.45 -13.10 1.37
C GLU A 19 -14.79 -14.38 0.84
N LYS A 20 -13.81 -14.24 -0.07
CA LYS A 20 -13.28 -15.38 -0.84
C LYS A 20 -12.00 -16.00 -0.26
N CYS A 21 -11.37 -15.42 0.77
CA CYS A 21 -10.18 -16.04 1.36
C CYS A 21 -10.56 -17.29 2.18
N ASN A 22 -9.79 -18.37 2.05
CA ASN A 22 -9.92 -19.59 2.86
C ASN A 22 -9.12 -19.48 4.16
N GLY A 23 -9.20 -18.33 4.83
CA GLY A 23 -8.76 -18.12 6.21
C GLY A 23 -7.37 -18.65 6.60
N SER A 24 -7.31 -19.15 7.84
CA SER A 24 -6.10 -19.65 8.51
C SER A 24 -5.72 -21.08 8.09
N GLU A 25 -6.62 -21.79 7.43
CA GLU A 25 -6.40 -23.15 6.93
C GLU A 25 -5.57 -23.19 5.63
N CYS A 26 -5.64 -22.15 4.79
CA CYS A 26 -4.90 -22.13 3.52
C CYS A 26 -3.48 -21.53 3.66
N ARG A 27 -3.38 -20.27 4.09
CA ARG A 27 -2.12 -19.51 4.35
C ARG A 27 -1.00 -19.57 3.30
N LEU A 28 -1.25 -20.04 2.07
CA LEU A 28 -0.22 -20.13 1.02
C LEU A 28 0.44 -18.77 0.72
N CYS A 29 -0.35 -17.71 0.59
CA CYS A 29 0.17 -16.36 0.40
C CYS A 29 0.99 -15.84 1.59
N MET A 30 0.65 -16.25 2.82
CA MET A 30 1.38 -15.86 4.04
C MET A 30 2.73 -16.57 4.13
N LYS A 31 2.80 -17.83 3.69
CA LYS A 31 4.05 -18.62 3.63
C LYS A 31 5.05 -17.98 2.68
N GLU A 32 4.57 -17.49 1.55
CA GLU A 32 5.41 -16.92 0.48
C GLU A 32 5.70 -15.42 0.66
N CYS A 33 4.90 -14.73 1.47
CA CYS A 33 5.07 -13.29 1.74
C CYS A 33 5.41 -13.05 3.21
N VAL A 34 6.72 -12.98 3.51
CA VAL A 34 7.22 -12.72 4.88
C VAL A 34 6.56 -11.51 5.52
N MET A 35 6.40 -10.41 4.76
CA MET A 35 5.77 -9.17 5.21
C MET A 35 4.38 -9.36 5.80
N MET A 36 3.53 -10.21 5.20
CA MET A 36 2.15 -10.34 5.67
C MET A 36 2.06 -10.89 7.10
N ASN A 37 3.07 -11.67 7.53
CA ASN A 37 3.11 -12.25 8.87
C ASN A 37 3.30 -11.18 9.96
N ASP A 38 3.79 -9.99 9.62
CA ASP A 38 3.95 -8.88 10.57
C ASP A 38 2.61 -8.19 10.89
N PHE A 39 1.56 -8.42 10.09
CA PHE A 39 0.29 -7.70 10.19
C PHE A 39 -0.91 -8.55 10.61
N GLY A 40 -0.76 -9.88 10.67
CA GLY A 40 -1.84 -10.79 11.08
C GLY A 40 -1.54 -12.25 10.80
N ASN A 41 -2.49 -13.13 11.15
CA ASN A 41 -2.37 -14.58 10.92
C ASN A 41 -2.80 -14.97 9.51
N CYS A 42 -3.74 -14.23 8.93
CA CYS A 42 -4.18 -14.38 7.55
C CYS A 42 -4.62 -13.03 6.94
N PRO A 43 -4.76 -12.94 5.59
CA PRO A 43 -5.17 -11.70 4.94
C PRO A 43 -6.50 -11.11 5.42
N LYS A 44 -7.42 -11.93 5.91
CA LYS A 44 -8.71 -11.44 6.43
C LYS A 44 -8.54 -10.54 7.66
N ASP A 45 -7.54 -10.80 8.49
CA ASP A 45 -7.38 -10.11 9.78
C ASP A 45 -7.20 -8.61 9.59
N PHE A 46 -6.37 -8.23 8.61
CA PHE A 46 -6.13 -6.84 8.29
C PHE A 46 -7.08 -6.29 7.21
N MET A 47 -7.67 -7.13 6.35
CA MET A 47 -8.64 -6.66 5.34
C MET A 47 -10.02 -6.37 5.92
N LYS A 48 -10.44 -7.02 7.01
CA LYS A 48 -11.73 -6.73 7.69
C LYS A 48 -11.83 -5.29 8.17
N LYS A 49 -10.73 -4.72 8.70
CA LYS A 49 -10.70 -3.30 9.12
C LYS A 49 -10.93 -2.36 7.95
N LEU A 50 -10.33 -2.67 6.80
CA LEU A 50 -10.52 -1.90 5.59
C LEU A 50 -11.95 -2.05 5.05
N ALA A 51 -12.47 -3.27 4.97
CA ALA A 51 -13.82 -3.56 4.49
C ALA A 51 -14.91 -2.91 5.34
N ASN A 52 -14.84 -3.04 6.66
CA ASN A 52 -15.91 -2.63 7.57
C ASN A 52 -15.80 -1.16 7.98
N ASN A 53 -14.58 -0.69 8.26
CA ASN A 53 -14.36 0.62 8.86
C ASN A 53 -13.70 1.61 7.88
N SER A 54 -13.32 1.16 6.68
CA SER A 54 -12.49 1.96 5.76
C SER A 54 -11.19 2.41 6.43
N GLU A 55 -10.56 1.53 7.21
CA GLU A 55 -9.34 1.80 7.96
C GLU A 55 -8.22 0.84 7.57
N MET A 56 -7.02 1.38 7.36
CA MET A 56 -5.81 0.62 7.09
C MET A 56 -4.59 1.33 7.68
N ASP A 57 -3.67 0.58 8.26
CA ASP A 57 -2.34 1.07 8.62
C ASP A 57 -1.55 1.34 7.32
N PRO A 58 -1.05 2.56 7.06
CA PRO A 58 -0.18 2.81 5.92
C PRO A 58 1.01 1.87 5.84
N LEU A 59 1.56 1.43 6.98
CA LEU A 59 2.71 0.55 6.98
C LEU A 59 2.41 -0.77 6.27
N LEU A 60 1.19 -1.31 6.42
CA LEU A 60 0.75 -2.51 5.70
C LEU A 60 0.80 -2.29 4.18
N ALA A 61 0.19 -1.21 3.70
CA ALA A 61 0.18 -0.91 2.27
C ALA A 61 1.61 -0.66 1.74
N TYR A 62 2.44 0.08 2.48
CA TYR A 62 3.80 0.46 2.07
C TYR A 62 4.84 -0.65 2.22
N SER A 63 4.59 -1.68 3.01
CA SER A 63 5.51 -2.82 3.14
C SER A 63 5.41 -3.82 1.98
N CYS A 64 4.36 -3.74 1.15
CA CYS A 64 4.21 -4.60 -0.02
C CYS A 64 5.22 -4.30 -1.15
N ASN A 65 6.00 -5.27 -1.58
CA ASN A 65 6.96 -5.04 -2.68
C ASN A 65 6.36 -5.13 -4.09
N GLN A 66 5.03 -5.29 -4.23
CA GLN A 66 4.35 -5.43 -5.53
C GLN A 66 4.99 -6.52 -6.42
N CYS A 67 5.33 -7.66 -5.81
CA CYS A 67 5.94 -8.80 -6.50
C CYS A 67 4.93 -9.73 -7.19
N GLY A 68 3.64 -9.58 -6.92
CA GLY A 68 2.56 -10.41 -7.49
C GLY A 68 2.47 -11.86 -6.97
N LEU A 69 3.45 -12.35 -6.21
CA LEU A 69 3.50 -13.77 -5.78
C LEU A 69 2.25 -14.23 -5.02
N CYS A 70 1.73 -13.37 -4.13
CA CYS A 70 0.51 -13.62 -3.37
C CYS A 70 -0.72 -13.94 -4.25
N LYS A 71 -0.78 -13.41 -5.47
CA LYS A 71 -1.85 -13.70 -6.44
C LYS A 71 -1.62 -15.05 -7.12
N VAL A 72 -0.38 -15.35 -7.51
CA VAL A 72 0.01 -16.59 -8.20
C VAL A 72 -0.26 -17.82 -7.33
N VAL A 73 0.05 -17.74 -6.04
CA VAL A 73 -0.07 -18.88 -5.11
C VAL A 73 -1.47 -19.00 -4.48
N CYS A 74 -2.32 -17.99 -4.68
CA CYS A 74 -3.67 -18.00 -4.13
C CYS A 74 -4.59 -18.82 -5.04
N PRO A 75 -5.25 -19.88 -4.54
CA PRO A 75 -6.16 -20.70 -5.35
C PRO A 75 -7.36 -19.90 -5.87
N ASN A 76 -7.73 -18.83 -5.15
CA ASN A 76 -8.85 -17.94 -5.49
C ASN A 76 -8.40 -16.68 -6.25
N ASN A 77 -7.12 -16.59 -6.64
CA ASN A 77 -6.56 -15.48 -7.44
C ASN A 77 -6.87 -14.08 -6.85
N LEU A 78 -6.77 -13.95 -5.52
CA LEU A 78 -7.23 -12.76 -4.81
C LEU A 78 -6.41 -11.50 -5.14
N PRO A 79 -7.03 -10.31 -5.20
CA PRO A 79 -6.41 -9.06 -5.66
C PRO A 79 -5.54 -8.37 -4.58
N MET A 80 -4.74 -9.13 -3.83
CA MET A 80 -3.92 -8.61 -2.72
C MET A 80 -2.97 -7.49 -3.14
N GLU A 81 -2.28 -7.65 -4.26
CA GLU A 81 -1.37 -6.64 -4.80
C GLU A 81 -2.10 -5.32 -5.12
N LYS A 82 -3.29 -5.42 -5.74
CA LYS A 82 -4.09 -4.28 -6.17
C LYS A 82 -4.58 -3.46 -4.99
N VAL A 83 -5.13 -4.12 -3.95
CA VAL A 83 -5.62 -3.41 -2.76
C VAL A 83 -4.49 -2.61 -2.11
N PHE A 84 -3.28 -3.17 -1.96
CA PHE A 84 -2.16 -2.43 -1.38
C PHE A 84 -1.70 -1.26 -2.24
N MET A 85 -1.61 -1.43 -3.57
CA MET A 85 -1.16 -0.37 -4.46
C MET A 85 -2.15 0.78 -4.53
N ASP A 86 -3.44 0.47 -4.63
CA ASP A 86 -4.47 1.51 -4.71
C ASP A 86 -4.66 2.19 -3.35
N SER A 87 -4.52 1.47 -2.22
CA SER A 87 -4.46 2.09 -0.90
C SER A 87 -3.29 3.08 -0.79
N ARG A 88 -2.12 2.81 -1.38
CA ARG A 88 -1.02 3.80 -1.43
C ARG A 88 -1.43 5.08 -2.15
N LYS A 89 -2.14 4.95 -3.29
CA LYS A 89 -2.61 6.12 -4.05
C LYS A 89 -3.59 6.94 -3.21
N ASP A 90 -4.50 6.28 -2.51
CA ASP A 90 -5.46 6.94 -1.62
C ASP A 90 -4.76 7.64 -0.45
N PHE A 91 -3.77 6.99 0.17
CA PHE A 91 -2.94 7.62 1.20
C PHE A 91 -2.20 8.86 0.69
N VAL A 92 -1.59 8.78 -0.49
CA VAL A 92 -0.87 9.90 -1.11
C VAL A 92 -1.83 11.05 -1.42
N LYS A 93 -3.00 10.75 -1.97
CA LYS A 93 -4.05 11.73 -2.27
C LYS A 93 -4.51 12.44 -0.99
N ALA A 94 -4.82 11.69 0.06
CA ALA A 94 -5.23 12.22 1.36
C ALA A 94 -4.11 13.04 2.05
N ASN A 95 -2.86 12.78 1.71
CA ASN A 95 -1.68 13.46 2.25
C ASN A 95 -1.05 14.47 1.27
N LYS A 96 -1.88 15.17 0.47
CA LYS A 96 -1.46 16.29 -0.40
C LYS A 96 -0.34 15.91 -1.38
N GLY A 97 -0.41 14.72 -1.95
CA GLY A 97 0.58 14.22 -2.91
C GLY A 97 1.87 13.69 -2.28
N GLN A 98 1.92 13.47 -0.96
CA GLN A 98 3.11 13.01 -0.24
C GLN A 98 2.88 11.65 0.41
N SER A 99 3.95 10.88 0.60
CA SER A 99 3.87 9.63 1.36
C SER A 99 3.43 9.87 2.82
N PRO A 100 2.50 9.07 3.38
CA PRO A 100 2.06 9.18 4.78
C PRO A 100 3.11 8.70 5.78
N ILE A 101 4.19 8.03 5.33
CA ILE A 101 5.21 7.45 6.19
C ILE A 101 6.11 8.56 6.76
N LYS A 102 6.12 8.71 8.09
CA LYS A 102 6.89 9.76 8.78
C LYS A 102 8.39 9.70 8.47
N ASN A 103 8.95 8.49 8.35
CA ASN A 103 10.37 8.26 8.06
C ASN A 103 10.77 8.62 6.62
N HIS A 104 9.83 8.99 5.74
CA HIS A 104 10.14 9.48 4.39
C HIS A 104 10.44 10.99 4.34
N LYS A 105 10.34 11.72 5.45
CA LYS A 105 10.69 13.15 5.51
C LYS A 105 12.13 13.45 5.05
N PRO A 106 13.17 12.69 5.46
CA PRO A 106 14.53 12.93 4.99
C PRO A 106 14.68 12.75 3.48
N VAL A 107 13.98 11.76 2.89
CA VAL A 107 13.96 11.54 1.44
C VAL A 107 13.41 12.76 0.71
N LYS A 108 12.35 13.38 1.25
CA LYS A 108 11.79 14.61 0.68
C LYS A 108 12.76 15.77 0.74
N ILE A 109 13.48 15.95 1.85
CA ILE A 109 14.50 16.98 2.00
C ILE A 109 15.64 16.75 1.01
N HIS A 110 16.13 15.51 0.92
CA HIS A 110 17.15 15.11 -0.04
C HIS A 110 16.70 15.40 -1.47
N GLN A 111 15.50 14.98 -1.87
CA GLN A 111 14.95 15.29 -3.21
C GLN A 111 14.89 16.79 -3.47
N TRP A 112 14.37 17.57 -2.52
CA TRP A 112 14.26 19.02 -2.67
C TRP A 112 15.63 19.71 -2.82
N LEU A 113 16.63 19.30 -2.03
CA LEU A 113 18.00 19.83 -2.11
C LEU A 113 18.68 19.42 -3.42
N SER A 114 18.58 18.15 -3.82
CA SER A 114 19.24 17.61 -5.02
C SER A 114 18.73 18.24 -6.32
N PHE A 115 17.53 18.84 -6.32
CA PHE A 115 17.00 19.62 -7.44
C PHE A 115 17.14 21.14 -7.28
N SER A 116 17.84 21.61 -6.23
CA SER A 116 18.11 23.03 -6.03
C SER A 116 19.28 23.50 -6.90
N LYS A 117 19.30 24.80 -7.23
CA LYS A 117 20.38 25.40 -8.04
C LYS A 117 21.78 25.22 -7.44
N PHE A 118 21.87 25.07 -6.11
CA PHE A 118 23.16 24.93 -5.43
C PHE A 118 23.77 23.53 -5.64
N PHE A 119 22.92 22.50 -5.75
CA PHE A 119 23.35 21.10 -5.90
C PHE A 119 23.11 20.52 -7.31
N THR A 120 22.57 21.31 -8.25
CA THR A 120 22.30 20.86 -9.62
C THR A 120 23.05 21.71 -10.65
N THR A 121 23.86 21.06 -11.49
CA THR A 121 24.60 21.71 -12.61
C THR A 121 23.74 21.95 -13.86
N LYS A 122 22.58 21.27 -13.98
CA LYS A 122 21.66 21.49 -15.11
C LYS A 122 20.92 22.82 -14.95
N THR A 123 20.98 23.65 -16.00
CA THR A 123 20.08 24.80 -16.20
C THR A 123 18.64 24.30 -16.30
N LYS A 124 17.67 25.02 -15.69
CA LYS A 124 16.24 24.69 -15.78
C LYS A 124 15.88 24.46 -17.25
N SER A 125 15.56 23.22 -17.66
CA SER A 125 14.87 23.06 -18.94
C SER A 125 13.56 23.81 -18.82
N GLY A 126 13.31 24.74 -19.75
CA GLY A 126 12.12 25.58 -19.76
C GLY A 126 10.84 24.78 -19.50
N LYS A 127 9.90 25.41 -18.80
CA LYS A 127 8.53 24.90 -18.64
C LYS A 127 8.01 24.48 -20.02
N LYS A 128 7.77 23.18 -20.21
CA LYS A 128 6.79 22.70 -21.18
C LYS A 128 5.47 22.60 -20.44
#